data_AF-A0A1L3JIF2-F1
#
_entry.id   AF-A0A1L3JIF2-F1
#
_cell.length_a   1.000
_cell.length_b   1.000
_cell.length_c   1.000
_cell.angle_alpha   90.00
_cell.angle_beta   90.00
_cell.angle_gamma   90.00
#
_symmetry.space_group_name_H-M   'P 1'
#
loop_
_entity.id
_entity.type
_entity.pdbx_description
1 polymer ?
#
loop_
_entity_poly.entity_id
_entity_poly.type
_entity_poly.pdbx_seq_one_letter_code
_entity_poly.pdbx_strand_id
1 'polypeptide(L)'
;MIKVLIIDFFNEIEKKELKKNKNAKATFWVEELQKVTPIDKNYISVKKATRLYNKYVEEKEQVIVKEPNKYLLDFMSQYIGFKDFEEYESKKESKEEISKQNEPQIFYQNDKESFLKKYKKLIITLSVASTFLLFFLSLKTVRMN
;
A
#
# COMPACT_ATOMS: atom_id res chain seq x y z
N MET A 1 -10.63 6.26 14.56
CA MET A 1 -10.73 5.06 13.72
C MET A 1 -10.60 5.31 12.20
N ILE A 2 -11.29 6.30 11.61
CA ILE A 2 -11.30 6.54 10.14
C ILE A 2 -9.90 6.69 9.52
N LYS A 3 -8.96 7.38 10.18
CA LYS A 3 -7.56 7.50 9.70
C LYS A 3 -6.93 6.13 9.48
N VAL A 4 -7.08 5.22 10.44
CA VAL A 4 -6.47 3.87 10.41
C VAL A 4 -7.08 3.06 9.27
N LEU A 5 -8.40 3.12 9.09
CA LEU A 5 -9.08 2.45 7.98
C LEU A 5 -8.54 2.90 6.62
N ILE A 6 -8.39 4.21 6.41
CA ILE A 6 -7.90 4.75 5.14
C ILE A 6 -6.46 4.29 4.87
N ILE A 7 -5.61 4.26 5.91
CA ILE A 7 -4.24 3.74 5.81
C ILE A 7 -4.25 2.25 5.45
N ASP A 8 -5.00 1.43 6.19
CA ASP A 8 -5.11 -0.01 5.97
C ASP A 8 -5.63 -0.30 4.55
N PHE A 9 -6.64 0.44 4.09
CA PHE A 9 -7.20 0.32 2.74
C PHE A 9 -6.17 0.58 1.63
N PHE A 10 -5.44 1.71 1.70
CA PHE A 10 -4.44 2.04 0.68
C PHE A 10 -3.20 1.14 0.74
N ASN A 11 -2.89 0.56 1.90
CA ASN A 11 -1.84 -0.45 2.04
C ASN A 11 -2.28 -1.78 1.44
N GLU A 12 -3.54 -2.18 1.63
CA GLU A 12 -4.06 -3.41 1.05
C GLU A 12 -4.15 -3.32 -0.48
N ILE A 13 -4.46 -2.15 -1.06
CA ILE A 13 -4.33 -1.91 -2.51
C ILE A 13 -2.89 -2.08 -2.97
N GLU A 14 -1.91 -1.51 -2.26
CA GLU A 14 -0.49 -1.67 -2.63
C GLU A 14 -0.07 -3.14 -2.64
N LYS A 15 -0.50 -3.88 -1.63
CA LYS A 15 -0.13 -5.28 -1.42
C LYS A 15 -0.77 -6.21 -2.45
N LYS A 16 -2.09 -6.09 -2.66
CA LYS A 16 -2.84 -6.98 -3.58
C LYS A 16 -2.56 -6.65 -5.04
N GLU A 17 -2.44 -5.36 -5.37
CA GLU A 17 -2.48 -4.88 -6.76
C GLU A 17 -1.14 -4.32 -7.25
N LEU A 18 -0.11 -4.34 -6.38
CA LEU A 18 1.24 -3.87 -6.66
C LEU A 18 1.31 -2.39 -7.10
N LYS A 19 0.30 -1.58 -6.74
CA LYS A 19 0.23 -0.14 -7.05
C LYS A 19 1.02 0.64 -5.99
N LYS A 20 2.28 0.97 -6.29
CA LYS A 20 3.18 1.66 -5.34
C LYS A 20 2.93 3.16 -5.20
N ASN A 21 2.61 3.85 -6.29
CA ASN A 21 2.46 5.29 -6.26
C ASN A 21 1.02 5.71 -5.89
N LYS A 22 0.86 6.86 -5.24
CA LYS A 22 -0.45 7.31 -4.74
C LYS A 22 -1.50 7.51 -5.82
N ASN A 23 -1.10 8.00 -6.99
CA ASN A 23 -2.01 8.25 -8.09
C ASN A 23 -2.56 6.93 -8.61
N ALA A 24 -1.70 5.91 -8.77
CA ALA A 24 -2.08 4.58 -9.20
C ALA A 24 -3.03 3.91 -8.21
N LYS A 25 -2.80 4.06 -6.89
CA LYS A 25 -3.74 3.56 -5.87
C LYS A 25 -5.09 4.27 -5.92
N ALA A 26 -5.08 5.60 -6.04
CA ALA A 26 -6.30 6.40 -6.10
C ALA A 26 -7.10 6.14 -7.38
N THR A 27 -6.43 6.06 -8.52
CA THR A 27 -7.01 5.68 -9.82
C THR A 27 -7.60 4.28 -9.75
N PHE A 28 -6.85 3.30 -9.21
CA PHE A 28 -7.37 1.94 -9.06
C PHE A 28 -8.65 1.88 -8.22
N TRP A 29 -8.70 2.62 -7.10
CA TRP A 29 -9.94 2.71 -6.31
C TRP A 29 -11.11 3.26 -7.15
N VAL A 30 -10.88 4.31 -7.92
CA VAL A 30 -11.94 5.03 -8.62
C VAL A 30 -12.37 4.33 -9.91
N GLU A 31 -11.47 3.66 -10.61
CA GLU A 31 -11.74 3.10 -11.94
C GLU A 31 -12.06 1.61 -11.89
N GLU A 32 -11.43 0.86 -10.98
CA GLU A 32 -11.52 -0.61 -10.96
C GLU A 32 -12.40 -1.13 -9.80
N LEU A 33 -12.39 -0.43 -8.66
CA LEU A 33 -13.02 -0.94 -7.44
C LEU A 33 -14.46 -0.47 -7.24
N GLN A 34 -14.74 0.82 -7.45
CA GLN A 34 -16.09 1.34 -7.23
C GLN A 34 -17.04 0.98 -8.38
N LYS A 35 -18.29 0.63 -8.04
CA LYS A 35 -19.34 0.29 -9.02
C LYS A 35 -20.42 1.36 -9.13
N VAL A 36 -20.11 2.59 -8.71
CA VAL A 36 -21.03 3.73 -8.68
C VAL A 36 -20.63 4.75 -9.75
N THR A 37 -21.61 5.45 -10.29
CA THR A 37 -21.39 6.45 -11.35
C THR A 37 -21.06 7.82 -10.73
N PRO A 38 -20.43 8.75 -11.49
CA PRO A 38 -20.09 10.09 -10.99
C PRO A 38 -21.25 10.93 -10.44
N ILE A 39 -22.49 10.58 -10.76
CA ILE A 39 -23.71 11.26 -10.31
C ILE A 39 -24.14 10.75 -8.91
N ASP A 40 -23.68 9.57 -8.51
CA ASP A 40 -24.01 8.97 -7.23
C ASP A 40 -23.34 9.73 -6.07
N LYS A 41 -24.10 9.97 -4.99
CA LYS A 41 -23.58 10.58 -3.75
C LYS A 41 -22.44 9.78 -3.10
N ASN A 42 -22.34 8.50 -3.43
CA ASN A 42 -21.33 7.56 -2.96
C ASN A 42 -20.07 7.56 -3.81
N TYR A 43 -20.10 8.20 -4.98
CA TYR A 43 -18.94 8.28 -5.86
C TYR A 43 -17.81 9.08 -5.22
N ILE A 44 -16.60 8.56 -5.39
CA ILE A 44 -15.37 9.29 -5.09
C ILE A 44 -14.60 9.55 -6.38
N SER A 45 -14.14 10.78 -6.55
CA SER A 45 -13.25 11.13 -7.67
C SER A 45 -11.79 10.79 -7.33
N VAL A 46 -10.97 10.55 -8.36
CA VAL A 46 -9.51 10.38 -8.21
C VAL A 46 -8.90 11.50 -7.38
N LYS A 47 -9.35 12.74 -7.60
CA LYS A 47 -8.88 13.91 -6.84
C LYS A 47 -9.19 13.79 -5.36
N LYS A 48 -10.40 13.35 -4.98
CA LYS A 48 -10.79 13.17 -3.58
C LYS A 48 -10.04 11.99 -2.95
N ALA A 49 -9.94 10.85 -3.64
CA ALA A 49 -9.16 9.69 -3.19
C ALA A 49 -7.69 10.05 -2.96
N THR A 50 -7.07 10.81 -3.88
CA THR A 50 -5.69 11.30 -3.73
C THR A 50 -5.54 12.25 -2.55
N ARG A 51 -6.52 13.13 -2.28
CA ARG A 51 -6.50 14.00 -1.10
C ARG A 51 -6.60 13.20 0.20
N LEU A 52 -7.42 12.15 0.25
CA LEU A 52 -7.48 11.24 1.40
C LEU A 52 -6.12 10.58 1.63
N TYR A 53 -5.48 10.08 0.57
CA TYR A 53 -4.13 9.53 0.66
C TYR A 53 -3.13 10.55 1.22
N ASN A 54 -3.07 11.75 0.64
CA ASN A 54 -2.15 12.80 1.09
C ASN A 54 -2.40 13.18 2.57
N LYS A 55 -3.66 13.31 2.98
CA LYS A 55 -4.02 13.69 4.36
C LYS A 55 -3.66 12.60 5.37
N TYR A 56 -4.02 11.34 5.10
CA TYR A 56 -3.98 10.28 6.10
C TYR A 56 -2.75 9.36 5.98
N VAL A 57 -2.29 9.09 4.76
CA VAL A 57 -1.14 8.18 4.51
C VAL A 57 0.17 8.96 4.47
N GLU A 58 0.20 10.13 3.83
CA GLU A 58 1.38 11.03 3.85
C GLU A 58 1.35 12.04 5.01
N GLU A 59 0.31 12.00 5.86
CA GLU A 59 0.15 12.87 7.04
C GLU A 59 0.28 14.38 6.75
N LYS A 60 -0.19 14.83 5.58
CA LYS A 60 -0.14 16.25 5.19
C LYS A 60 -1.29 17.02 5.81
N GLU A 61 -1.03 17.66 6.95
CA GLU A 61 -2.00 18.43 7.73
C GLU A 61 -2.68 19.56 6.94
N GLN A 62 -1.98 20.19 6.01
CA GLN A 62 -2.49 21.25 5.14
C GLN A 62 -3.56 20.77 4.14
N VAL A 63 -3.71 19.46 3.94
CA VAL A 63 -4.68 18.90 3.00
C VAL A 63 -6.05 18.82 3.66
N ILE A 64 -6.90 19.80 3.38
CA ILE A 64 -8.30 19.76 3.79
C ILE A 64 -9.06 18.78 2.89
N VAL A 65 -9.73 17.78 3.45
CA VAL A 65 -10.64 16.88 2.72
C VAL A 65 -11.75 16.41 3.65
N LYS A 66 -12.98 16.39 3.13
CA LYS A 66 -14.15 15.87 3.86
C LYS A 66 -14.00 14.37 4.04
N GLU A 67 -14.38 13.89 5.21
CA GLU A 67 -14.37 12.47 5.52
C GLU A 67 -15.26 11.66 4.57
N PRO A 68 -14.92 10.37 4.34
CA PRO A 68 -15.77 9.45 3.60
C PRO A 68 -17.13 9.28 4.29
N ASN A 69 -18.19 9.06 3.51
CA ASN A 69 -19.51 8.74 4.05
C ASN A 69 -19.56 7.27 4.51
N LYS A 70 -20.64 6.87 5.21
CA LYS A 70 -20.79 5.49 5.71
C LYS A 70 -20.58 4.43 4.61
N TYR A 71 -21.16 4.64 3.43
CA TYR A 71 -20.98 3.71 2.30
C TYR A 71 -19.50 3.50 1.95
N LEU A 72 -18.72 4.57 1.87
CA LEU A 72 -17.29 4.47 1.55
C LEU A 72 -16.49 3.83 2.70
N LEU A 73 -16.90 4.05 3.96
CA LEU A 73 -16.29 3.38 5.11
C LEU A 73 -16.54 1.87 5.06
N ASP A 74 -17.80 1.47 4.86
CA ASP A 74 -18.18 0.06 4.74
C ASP A 74 -17.49 -0.60 3.54
N PHE A 75 -17.39 0.10 2.41
CA PHE A 75 -16.65 -0.35 1.23
C PHE A 75 -15.17 -0.63 1.53
N MET A 76 -14.48 0.31 2.18
CA MET A 76 -13.07 0.15 2.52
C MET A 76 -12.87 -1.03 3.49
N SER A 77 -13.76 -1.17 4.47
CA SER A 77 -13.74 -2.29 5.42
C SER A 77 -13.93 -3.64 4.73
N GLN A 78 -14.86 -3.73 3.78
CA GLN A 78 -15.10 -4.93 2.97
C GLN A 78 -13.89 -5.30 2.13
N TYR A 79 -13.24 -4.31 1.52
CA TYR A 79 -12.04 -4.56 0.72
C TYR A 79 -10.88 -5.17 1.54
N ILE A 80 -10.76 -4.80 2.82
CA ILE A 80 -9.75 -5.33 3.74
C ILE A 80 -10.23 -6.54 4.55
N GLY A 81 -11.42 -7.08 4.26
CA GLY A 81 -11.91 -8.37 4.75
C GLY A 81 -12.84 -8.34 5.96
N PHE A 82 -13.43 -7.19 6.29
CA PHE A 82 -14.47 -7.06 7.32
C PHE A 82 -15.86 -6.95 6.68
N LYS A 83 -16.92 -7.21 7.41
CA LYS A 83 -18.30 -7.09 6.93
C LYS A 83 -18.70 -5.65 6.65
N ASP A 84 -18.32 -4.74 7.55
CA ASP A 84 -18.67 -3.32 7.53
C ASP A 84 -17.71 -2.52 8.42
N PHE A 85 -17.94 -1.19 8.51
CA PHE A 85 -17.11 -0.31 9.33
C PHE A 85 -17.23 -0.58 10.83
N GLU A 86 -18.41 -0.98 11.30
CA GLU A 86 -18.67 -1.24 12.72
C GLU A 86 -17.92 -2.49 13.19
N GLU A 87 -17.87 -3.54 12.37
CA GLU A 87 -17.04 -4.72 12.65
C GLU A 87 -15.53 -4.39 12.62
N TYR A 88 -15.09 -3.52 11.70
CA TYR A 88 -13.71 -3.07 11.66
C TYR A 88 -13.31 -2.32 12.93
N GLU A 89 -14.15 -1.38 13.36
CA GLU A 89 -13.93 -0.53 14.54
C GLU A 89 -13.86 -1.37 15.81
N SER A 90 -14.87 -2.20 16.08
CA SER A 90 -14.91 -3.10 17.25
C SER A 90 -13.72 -4.07 17.33
N LYS A 91 -13.28 -4.64 16.20
CA LYS A 91 -12.11 -5.53 16.15
C LYS A 91 -10.77 -4.81 16.29
N LYS A 92 -10.69 -3.51 15.99
CA LYS A 92 -9.48 -2.70 16.20
C LYS A 92 -9.40 -2.19 17.62
N GLU A 93 -10.51 -1.71 18.18
CA GLU A 93 -10.58 -1.25 19.57
C GLU A 93 -10.23 -2.36 20.56
N SER A 94 -10.78 -3.56 20.37
CA SER A 94 -10.41 -4.72 21.20
C SER A 94 -8.92 -5.08 21.12
N LYS A 95 -8.25 -4.87 19.98
CA LYS A 95 -6.80 -5.08 19.86
C LYS A 95 -5.98 -3.99 20.57
N GLU A 96 -6.45 -2.75 20.53
CA GLU A 96 -5.79 -1.64 21.24
C GLU A 96 -5.96 -1.75 22.77
N GLU A 97 -7.10 -2.25 23.25
CA GLU A 97 -7.31 -2.52 24.68
C GLU A 97 -6.38 -3.62 25.19
N ILE A 98 -6.20 -4.69 24.41
CA ILE A 98 -5.28 -5.79 24.76
C ILE A 98 -3.81 -5.32 24.71
N SER A 99 -3.44 -4.42 23.80
CA SER A 99 -2.06 -3.91 23.72
C SER A 99 -1.70 -2.93 24.84
N LYS A 100 -2.66 -2.16 25.36
CA LYS A 100 -2.45 -1.22 26.47
C LYS A 100 -2.17 -1.90 27.82
N GLN A 101 -2.54 -3.17 27.98
CA GLN A 101 -2.23 -3.94 29.19
C GLN A 101 -0.83 -4.57 29.19
N ASN A 102 -0.13 -4.57 28.05
CA ASN A 102 1.22 -5.14 27.89
C ASN A 102 2.11 -4.17 27.09
N GLU A 103 2.45 -3.00 27.65
CA GLU A 103 3.54 -2.19 27.08
C GLU A 103 4.89 -2.65 27.64
N PRO A 104 5.86 -2.88 26.75
CA PRO A 104 6.69 -1.75 26.36
C PRO A 104 6.36 -1.29 24.94
N GLN A 105 6.35 0.04 24.79
CA GLN A 105 6.11 0.79 23.57
C GLN A 105 6.95 0.25 22.40
N ILE A 106 6.30 -0.45 21.46
CA ILE A 106 6.88 -0.68 20.13
C ILE A 106 6.66 0.61 19.33
N PHE A 107 7.65 1.49 19.39
CA PHE A 107 7.87 2.45 18.31
C PHE A 107 7.90 1.68 16.99
N TYR A 108 7.05 2.03 16.04
CA TYR A 108 7.19 1.62 14.64
C TYR A 108 8.47 2.25 14.07
N GLN A 109 9.61 1.67 14.42
CA GLN A 109 10.87 1.88 13.76
C GLN A 109 11.09 0.76 12.74
N ASN A 110 11.06 1.16 11.47
CA ASN A 110 12.00 0.77 10.42
C ASN A 110 11.92 -0.64 9.82
N ASP A 111 11.42 -0.74 8.58
CA ASP A 111 11.73 -1.88 7.68
C ASP A 111 12.28 -1.47 6.30
N LYS A 112 12.07 -0.23 5.85
CA LYS A 112 12.52 0.19 4.50
C LYS A 112 14.04 0.08 4.34
N GLU A 113 14.80 0.27 5.41
CA GLU A 113 16.27 0.24 5.37
C GLU A 113 16.84 -1.20 5.27
N SER A 114 16.18 -2.20 5.86
CA SER A 114 16.61 -3.61 5.79
C SER A 114 16.35 -4.23 4.42
N PHE A 115 15.20 -3.90 3.80
CA PHE A 115 14.83 -4.34 2.46
C PHE A 115 15.77 -3.75 1.38
N LEU A 116 16.14 -2.47 1.48
CA LEU A 116 17.07 -1.81 0.55
C LEU A 116 18.47 -2.43 0.60
N LYS A 117 18.98 -2.79 1.79
CA LYS A 117 20.26 -3.50 1.93
C LYS A 117 20.22 -4.89 1.30
N LYS A 118 19.12 -5.64 1.44
CA LYS A 118 18.96 -6.99 0.87
C LYS A 118 18.89 -6.96 -0.67
N TYR A 119 18.18 -5.98 -1.25
CA TYR A 119 18.09 -5.81 -2.71
C TYR A 119 19.40 -5.35 -3.35
N LYS A 120 20.14 -4.43 -2.72
CA LYS A 120 21.48 -4.03 -3.22
C LYS A 120 22.45 -5.21 -3.28
N LYS A 121 22.40 -6.11 -2.29
CA LYS A 121 23.26 -7.31 -2.25
C LYS A 121 22.91 -8.31 -3.36
N LEU A 122 21.62 -8.47 -3.70
CA LEU A 122 21.18 -9.34 -4.80
C LEU A 122 21.54 -8.80 -6.20
N ILE A 123 21.46 -7.48 -6.42
CA ILE A 123 21.79 -6.85 -7.70
C ILE A 123 23.28 -7.00 -8.03
N ILE A 124 24.16 -6.88 -7.02
CA ILE A 124 25.61 -7.04 -7.22
C ILE A 124 25.96 -8.48 -7.64
N THR A 125 25.31 -9.48 -7.04
CA THR A 125 25.61 -10.89 -7.34
C THR A 125 25.13 -11.30 -8.75
N LEU A 126 24.02 -10.75 -9.25
CA LEU A 126 23.55 -11.03 -10.62
C LEU A 126 24.46 -10.39 -11.70
N SER A 127 24.99 -9.20 -11.44
CA SER A 127 25.86 -8.48 -12.39
C SER A 127 27.18 -9.22 -12.66
N VAL A 128 27.77 -9.82 -11.63
CA VAL A 128 29.01 -10.60 -11.76
C VAL A 128 28.76 -11.94 -12.47
N ALA A 129 27.61 -12.59 -12.27
CA ALA A 129 27.27 -13.84 -12.96
C ALA A 129 27.03 -13.64 -14.47
N SER A 130 26.41 -12.51 -14.86
CA SER A 130 26.11 -12.21 -16.27
C SER A 130 27.37 -11.89 -17.10
N THR A 131 28.37 -11.25 -16.50
CA THR A 131 29.64 -10.93 -17.18
C THR A 131 30.51 -12.18 -17.41
N PHE A 132 30.51 -13.15 -16.49
CA PHE A 132 31.20 -14.43 -16.68
C PHE A 132 30.58 -15.28 -17.80
N LEU A 133 29.25 -15.28 -17.96
CA LEU A 133 28.58 -16.10 -18.96
C LEU A 133 28.87 -15.62 -20.40
N LEU A 134 28.96 -14.30 -20.60
CA LEU A 134 29.30 -13.71 -21.90
C LEU A 134 30.78 -13.93 -22.28
N PHE A 135 31.69 -13.94 -21.30
CA PHE A 135 33.11 -14.20 -21.55
C PHE A 135 33.34 -15.65 -22.03
N PHE A 136 32.67 -16.63 -21.41
CA PHE A 136 32.76 -18.04 -21.83
C PHE A 136 32.19 -18.31 -23.23
N LEU A 137 31.12 -17.61 -23.63
CA LEU A 137 30.56 -17.75 -24.97
C LEU A 137 31.50 -17.21 -26.06
N SER A 138 32.18 -16.08 -25.79
CA SER A 138 33.14 -15.49 -26.74
C SER A 138 34.38 -16.36 -27.01
N LEU A 139 34.88 -17.07 -25.99
CA LEU A 139 36.01 -18.00 -26.12
C LEU A 139 35.67 -19.25 -26.93
N LYS A 140 34.41 -19.69 -26.91
CA LYS A 140 33.96 -20.87 -27.68
C LYS A 140 33.87 -20.55 -29.17
N THR A 141 33.49 -19.33 -29.53
CA THR A 141 33.41 -18.87 -30.93
C THR A 141 34.79 -18.73 -31.58
N VAL A 142 35.79 -18.25 -30.83
CA VAL A 142 37.17 -18.10 -31.34
C VAL A 142 37.86 -19.45 -31.57
N ARG A 143 37.42 -20.53 -30.90
CA ARG A 143 38.02 -21.87 -31.04
C ARG A 143 37.43 -22.71 -32.16
N MET A 144 36.42 -22.21 -32.88
CA MET A 144 35.73 -22.90 -33.99
C MET A 144 35.94 -22.24 -35.37
N ASN A 145 36.86 -21.26 -35.47
CA ASN A 145 37.35 -20.72 -36.74
C ASN A 145 38.84 -21.04 -36.91
#